data_AF-A0A931WDS9-F1
#
_entry.id   AF-A0A931WDS9-F1
#
_cell.length_a   1.000
_cell.length_b   1.000
_cell.length_c   1.000
_cell.angle_alpha   90.00
_cell.angle_beta   90.00
_cell.angle_gamma   90.00
#
_symmetry.space_group_name_H-M   'P 1'
#
loop_
_entity.id
_entity.type
_entity.pdbx_description
1 polymer ?
#
loop_
_entity_poly.entity_id
_entity_poly.type
_entity_poly.pdbx_seq_one_letter_code
_entity_poly.pdbx_strand_id
1 'polypeptide(L)'
;MKKPRYTIEEKHKNKKLIVFDLDGTLAESKKEIDQEMALLLAKLLEKKKIAVIGGGKYELFQSQLLARLKVSEPLLKKLFIFPTSASSFYQYQSKWQKVYSRELSKETRTRIKKSFEETFKETNYKHPEKTYGEIIEDRGSQVTFSVFGQDLVKVLGKKGVEMKKEWRDKNTKLKLKLAKILQKKLPDLEVRAAGYTSIDVTQKGVDKAYGLRQIKKHLGIPFSEMLFVGDALFKGGNDYAALKTGVGCVAVKGPEEAKKLIKLFMGESK
;
A
#
# COMPACT_ATOMS: atom_id res chain seq x y z
N MET A 1 2.74 28.36 14.89
CA MET A 1 3.20 27.09 14.28
C MET A 1 2.38 25.94 14.88
N LYS A 2 1.62 25.17 14.07
CA LYS A 2 0.85 24.02 14.58
C LYS A 2 1.84 22.89 14.93
N LYS A 3 1.87 22.46 16.20
CA LYS A 3 2.65 21.31 16.68
C LYS A 3 2.43 20.08 15.77
N PRO A 4 3.45 19.24 15.50
CA PRO A 4 3.25 17.98 14.81
C PRO A 4 2.22 17.15 15.59
N ARG A 5 1.30 16.51 14.86
CA ARG A 5 0.06 15.96 15.41
C ARG A 5 0.26 14.68 16.26
N TYR A 6 1.49 14.18 16.39
CA TYR A 6 1.79 12.96 17.14
C TYR A 6 3.18 13.03 17.78
N THR A 7 3.23 12.89 19.10
CA THR A 7 4.44 12.54 19.85
C THR A 7 4.52 11.01 19.82
N ILE A 8 5.65 10.41 19.42
CA ILE A 8 5.85 8.97 19.60
C ILE A 8 5.84 8.71 21.10
N GLU A 9 4.73 8.20 21.61
CA GLU A 9 4.67 7.73 22.99
C GLU A 9 5.70 6.62 23.21
N GLU A 10 6.32 6.60 24.39
CA GLU A 10 7.30 5.58 24.82
C GLU A 10 6.84 4.15 24.46
N LYS A 11 5.53 3.89 24.61
CA LYS A 11 4.88 2.61 24.30
C LYS A 11 5.07 2.12 22.87
N HIS A 12 5.36 3.02 21.92
CA HIS A 12 5.59 2.69 20.51
C HIS A 12 7.04 2.29 20.23
N LYS A 13 8.00 2.71 21.06
CA LYS A 13 9.42 2.33 20.92
C LYS A 13 9.66 0.84 21.18
N ASN A 14 8.84 0.20 22.00
CA ASN A 14 9.02 -1.22 22.38
C ASN A 14 8.33 -2.22 21.43
N LYS A 15 7.69 -1.75 20.35
CA LYS A 15 7.00 -2.63 19.39
C LYS A 15 8.01 -3.50 18.64
N LYS A 16 7.73 -4.81 18.55
CA LYS A 16 8.61 -5.81 17.90
C LYS A 16 8.51 -5.78 16.37
N LEU A 17 7.33 -5.45 15.84
CA LEU A 17 7.07 -5.36 14.41
C LEU A 17 6.55 -3.96 14.06
N ILE A 18 7.19 -3.34 13.06
CA ILE A 18 6.65 -2.14 12.42
C ILE A 18 6.09 -2.53 11.06
N VAL A 19 4.82 -2.22 10.83
CA VAL A 19 4.10 -2.47 9.59
C VAL A 19 3.94 -1.13 8.88
N PHE A 20 4.52 -1.00 7.68
CA PHE A 20 4.41 0.21 6.88
C PHE A 20 3.49 -0.02 5.69
N ASP A 21 2.65 0.97 5.39
CA ASP A 21 2.21 1.17 4.01
C ASP A 21 3.41 1.51 3.10
N LEU A 22 3.29 1.26 1.79
CA LEU A 22 4.34 1.57 0.82
C LEU A 22 4.14 2.96 0.18
N ASP A 23 3.05 3.13 -0.58
CA ASP A 23 2.82 4.27 -1.47
C ASP A 23 2.25 5.47 -0.71
N GLY A 24 3.04 6.54 -0.59
CA GLY A 24 2.68 7.70 0.24
C GLY A 24 3.28 7.63 1.65
N THR A 25 3.84 6.47 2.02
CA THR A 25 4.43 6.23 3.35
C THR A 25 5.93 6.01 3.29
N LEU A 26 6.41 4.92 2.67
CA LEU A 26 7.84 4.66 2.50
C LEU A 26 8.41 5.31 1.23
N ALA A 27 7.59 5.42 0.18
CA ALA A 27 7.95 6.02 -1.09
C ALA A 27 6.88 7.01 -1.56
N GLU A 28 7.23 7.90 -2.49
CA GLU A 28 6.20 8.58 -3.27
C GLU A 28 5.44 7.56 -4.14
N SER A 29 4.18 7.82 -4.45
CA SER A 29 3.31 6.82 -5.10
C SER A 29 3.86 6.29 -6.42
N LYS A 30 4.19 4.99 -6.45
CA LYS A 30 4.82 4.23 -7.54
C LYS A 30 6.26 4.63 -7.87
N LYS A 31 6.96 5.28 -6.94
CA LYS A 31 8.38 5.62 -7.06
C LYS A 31 9.23 4.72 -6.18
N GLU A 32 10.50 4.63 -6.52
CA GLU A 32 11.46 3.91 -5.68
C GLU A 32 11.74 4.68 -4.38
N ILE A 33 11.99 3.95 -3.30
CA ILE A 33 12.51 4.55 -2.07
C ILE A 33 13.85 5.22 -2.37
N ASP A 34 14.12 6.35 -1.72
CA ASP A 34 15.43 6.98 -1.84
C ASP A 34 16.49 6.28 -0.99
N GLN A 35 17.74 6.69 -1.19
CA GLN A 35 18.89 6.10 -0.51
C GLN A 35 18.80 6.26 1.01
N GLU A 36 18.31 7.41 1.50
CA GLU A 36 18.17 7.64 2.94
C GLU A 36 17.15 6.68 3.55
N MET A 37 15.98 6.53 2.94
CA MET A 37 14.95 5.59 3.38
C MET A 37 15.49 4.16 3.38
N ALA A 38 16.22 3.74 2.33
CA ALA A 38 16.82 2.41 2.27
C ALA A 38 17.79 2.15 3.43
N LEU A 39 18.67 3.12 3.74
CA LEU A 39 19.61 3.03 4.85
C LEU A 39 18.89 2.99 6.21
N LEU A 40 17.84 3.78 6.37
CA LEU A 40 17.04 3.80 7.60
C LEU A 40 16.30 2.48 7.82
N LEU A 41 15.71 1.89 6.78
CA LEU A 41 15.07 0.58 6.85
C LEU A 41 16.08 -0.53 7.15
N ALA A 42 17.28 -0.47 6.57
CA ALA A 42 18.37 -1.40 6.86
C ALA A 42 18.74 -1.39 8.34
N LYS A 43 19.02 -0.20 8.90
CA LYS A 43 19.28 -0.03 10.33
C LYS A 43 18.11 -0.47 11.21
N LEU A 44 16.87 -0.21 10.78
CA LEU A 44 15.69 -0.61 11.54
C LEU A 44 15.54 -2.14 11.59
N LEU A 45 15.89 -2.86 10.52
CA LEU A 45 15.86 -4.33 10.46
C LEU A 45 16.86 -4.99 11.43
N GLU A 46 17.95 -4.31 11.77
CA GLU A 46 18.88 -4.81 12.79
C GLU A 46 18.18 -4.93 14.15
N LYS A 47 17.33 -3.95 14.48
CA LYS A 47 16.64 -3.84 15.78
C LYS A 47 15.25 -4.48 15.81
N LYS A 48 14.54 -4.52 14.68
CA LYS A 48 13.11 -4.87 14.62
C LYS A 48 12.76 -5.69 13.39
N LYS A 49 11.60 -6.36 13.44
CA LYS A 49 10.96 -6.92 12.24
C LYS A 49 10.23 -5.80 11.49
N ILE A 50 10.19 -5.91 10.17
CA ILE A 50 9.44 -4.98 9.31
C ILE A 50 8.49 -5.76 8.41
N ALA A 51 7.23 -5.33 8.34
CA ALA A 51 6.31 -5.75 7.30
C ALA A 51 5.96 -4.54 6.42
N VAL A 52 5.90 -4.74 5.10
CA VAL A 52 5.42 -3.71 4.17
C VAL A 52 4.18 -4.23 3.46
N ILE A 53 3.09 -3.48 3.53
CA ILE A 53 1.77 -3.84 3.00
C ILE A 53 1.24 -2.75 2.06
N GLY A 54 0.78 -3.11 0.88
CA GLY A 54 0.34 -2.13 -0.12
C GLY A 54 -0.53 -2.75 -1.20
N GLY A 55 -1.22 -1.92 -1.99
CA GLY A 55 -2.12 -2.38 -3.05
C GLY A 55 -1.40 -2.87 -4.31
N GLY A 56 -0.13 -2.48 -4.52
CA GLY A 56 0.66 -2.88 -5.69
C GLY A 56 0.85 -4.40 -5.81
N LYS A 57 1.08 -4.88 -7.04
CA LYS A 57 1.57 -6.25 -7.30
C LYS A 57 2.99 -6.44 -6.78
N TYR A 58 3.43 -7.68 -6.60
CA TYR A 58 4.74 -7.99 -6.02
C TYR A 58 5.91 -7.34 -6.77
N GLU A 59 5.83 -7.26 -8.10
CA GLU A 59 6.85 -6.64 -8.96
C GLU A 59 7.05 -5.15 -8.62
N LEU A 60 6.00 -4.46 -8.15
CA LEU A 60 6.11 -3.09 -7.67
C LEU A 60 6.84 -3.00 -6.34
N PHE A 61 6.76 -4.00 -5.46
CA PHE A 61 7.59 -4.06 -4.25
C PHE A 61 9.03 -4.38 -4.60
N GLN A 62 9.25 -5.24 -5.60
CA GLN A 62 10.59 -5.54 -6.08
C GLN A 62 11.30 -4.29 -6.59
N SER A 63 10.66 -3.53 -7.49
CA SER A 63 11.26 -2.32 -8.04
C SER A 63 11.31 -1.16 -7.04
N GLN A 64 10.25 -0.91 -6.28
CA GLN A 64 10.19 0.29 -5.43
C GLN A 64 10.99 0.16 -4.13
N LEU A 65 11.04 -1.04 -3.54
CA LEU A 65 11.59 -1.27 -2.21
C LEU A 65 12.81 -2.20 -2.28
N LEU A 66 12.63 -3.42 -2.78
CA LEU A 66 13.63 -4.48 -2.62
C LEU A 66 14.90 -4.21 -3.43
N ALA A 67 14.78 -3.66 -4.64
CA ALA A 67 15.92 -3.33 -5.49
C ALA A 67 16.87 -2.29 -4.87
N ARG A 68 16.37 -1.45 -3.95
CA ARG A 68 17.13 -0.41 -3.26
C ARG A 68 17.65 -0.85 -1.90
N LEU A 69 17.09 -1.91 -1.32
CA LEU A 69 17.42 -2.38 0.02
C LEU A 69 18.59 -3.39 -0.03
N LYS A 70 19.82 -2.88 0.11
CA LYS A 70 21.04 -3.70 0.17
C LYS A 70 21.34 -4.10 1.62
N VAL A 71 20.85 -5.27 2.04
CA VAL A 71 21.06 -5.83 3.38
C VAL A 71 21.42 -7.30 3.33
N SER A 72 22.02 -7.82 4.41
CA SER A 72 22.41 -9.23 4.51
C SER A 72 21.18 -10.16 4.56
N GLU A 73 21.36 -11.42 4.16
CA GLU A 73 20.27 -12.42 4.20
C GLU A 73 19.61 -12.57 5.58
N PRO A 74 20.34 -12.57 6.72
CA PRO A 74 19.71 -12.60 8.03
C PRO A 74 18.75 -11.43 8.29
N LEU A 75 19.03 -10.25 7.74
CA LEU A 75 18.14 -9.08 7.84
C LEU A 75 16.95 -9.21 6.88
N LEU A 76 17.13 -9.75 5.68
CA LEU A 76 16.02 -10.03 4.77
C LEU A 76 15.00 -11.01 5.38
N LYS A 77 15.43 -11.98 6.19
CA LYS A 77 14.54 -12.89 6.94
C LYS A 77 13.65 -12.16 7.97
N LYS A 78 13.97 -10.92 8.33
CA LYS A 78 13.16 -10.04 9.21
C LYS A 78 12.24 -9.09 8.43
N LEU A 79 12.27 -9.12 7.10
CA LEU A 79 11.43 -8.33 6.21
C LEU A 79 10.31 -9.18 5.60
N PHE A 80 9.07 -8.71 5.70
CA PHE A 80 7.88 -9.41 5.25
C PHE A 80 7.10 -8.55 4.26
N ILE A 81 6.71 -9.11 3.11
CA ILE A 81 6.13 -8.33 2.01
C ILE A 81 4.71 -8.80 1.74
N PHE A 82 3.74 -7.88 1.81
CA PHE A 82 2.31 -8.15 1.65
C PHE A 82 1.72 -7.31 0.50
N PRO A 83 1.91 -7.73 -0.76
CA PRO A 83 1.32 -7.07 -1.92
C PRO A 83 -0.21 -7.21 -1.95
N THR A 84 -0.85 -6.47 -2.86
CA THR A 84 -2.28 -6.58 -3.17
C THR A 84 -3.18 -6.56 -1.93
N SER A 85 -2.90 -5.63 -1.01
CA SER A 85 -3.57 -5.51 0.30
C SER A 85 -3.53 -6.81 1.12
N ALA A 86 -2.39 -7.50 1.09
CA ALA A 86 -2.13 -8.79 1.72
C ALA A 86 -3.00 -9.95 1.19
N SER A 87 -3.60 -9.84 -0.01
CA SER A 87 -4.11 -11.04 -0.69
C SER A 87 -2.98 -11.98 -1.11
N SER A 88 -1.73 -11.51 -1.12
CA SER A 88 -0.53 -12.34 -1.21
C SER A 88 0.49 -11.99 -0.12
N PHE A 89 1.37 -12.93 0.20
CA PHE A 89 2.46 -12.76 1.17
C PHE A 89 3.73 -13.40 0.64
N TYR A 90 4.84 -12.68 0.77
CA TYR A 90 6.18 -13.11 0.40
C TYR A 90 7.15 -12.96 1.57
N GLN A 91 8.01 -13.96 1.74
CA GLN A 91 9.03 -14.01 2.78
C GLN A 91 10.36 -14.45 2.17
N TYR A 92 11.46 -13.87 2.67
CA TYR A 92 12.79 -14.30 2.29
C TYR A 92 13.22 -15.55 3.06
N GLN A 93 13.74 -16.55 2.34
CA GLN A 93 14.44 -17.70 2.91
C GLN A 93 15.89 -17.70 2.41
N SER A 94 16.18 -18.41 1.31
CA SER A 94 17.38 -18.24 0.46
C SER A 94 17.08 -17.40 -0.79
N LYS A 95 15.79 -17.22 -1.08
CA LYS A 95 15.23 -16.33 -2.09
C LYS A 95 13.85 -15.88 -1.61
N TRP A 96 13.30 -14.85 -2.23
CA TRP A 96 11.91 -14.47 -1.98
C TRP A 96 10.97 -15.59 -2.42
N GLN A 97 10.11 -16.04 -1.52
CA GLN A 97 9.13 -17.10 -1.75
C GLN A 97 7.73 -16.56 -1.50
N LYS A 98 6.80 -16.89 -2.41
CA LYS A 98 5.38 -16.63 -2.25
C LYS A 98 4.82 -17.64 -1.25
N VAL A 99 4.50 -17.20 -0.05
CA VAL A 99 3.98 -18.04 1.04
C VAL A 99 2.49 -18.36 0.80
N TYR A 100 1.71 -17.38 0.35
CA TYR A 100 0.36 -17.60 -0.14
C TYR A 100 -0.04 -16.57 -1.19
N SER A 101 -1.07 -16.90 -1.98
CA SER A 101 -1.85 -15.97 -2.77
C SER A 101 -3.32 -16.38 -2.81
N ARG A 102 -4.22 -15.42 -2.62
CA ARG A 102 -5.67 -15.58 -2.72
C ARG A 102 -6.14 -15.14 -4.10
N GLU A 103 -5.83 -15.99 -5.08
CA GLU A 103 -6.17 -15.75 -6.48
C GLU A 103 -7.70 -15.58 -6.66
N LEU A 104 -8.08 -14.65 -7.54
CA LEU A 104 -9.43 -14.57 -8.07
C LEU A 104 -9.56 -15.57 -9.23
N SER A 105 -10.71 -16.22 -9.38
CA SER A 105 -10.94 -17.09 -10.54
C SER A 105 -10.89 -16.29 -11.84
N LYS A 106 -10.57 -16.94 -12.96
CA LYS A 106 -10.50 -16.28 -14.27
C LYS A 106 -11.83 -15.62 -14.62
N GLU A 107 -12.94 -16.28 -14.34
CA GLU A 107 -14.30 -15.78 -14.53
C GLU A 107 -14.54 -14.52 -13.69
N THR A 108 -14.11 -14.55 -12.42
CA THR A 108 -14.23 -13.40 -11.51
C THR A 108 -13.45 -12.20 -12.04
N ARG A 109 -12.21 -12.41 -12.52
CA ARG A 109 -11.38 -11.32 -13.07
C ARG A 109 -11.96 -10.73 -14.33
N THR A 110 -12.48 -11.57 -15.23
CA THR A 110 -13.20 -11.12 -16.43
C THR A 110 -14.45 -10.31 -16.07
N ARG A 111 -15.24 -10.77 -15.10
CA ARG A 111 -16.42 -10.06 -14.60
C ARG A 111 -16.04 -8.68 -14.04
N ILE A 112 -14.96 -8.58 -13.25
CA ILE A 112 -14.48 -7.29 -12.72
C ILE A 112 -14.10 -6.33 -13.84
N LYS A 113 -13.32 -6.79 -14.83
CA LYS A 113 -12.92 -5.97 -15.98
C LYS A 113 -14.16 -5.44 -16.73
N LYS A 114 -15.15 -6.30 -16.99
CA LYS A 114 -16.41 -5.91 -17.61
C LYS A 114 -17.16 -4.87 -16.77
N SER A 115 -17.24 -5.04 -15.45
CA SER A 115 -17.93 -4.10 -14.57
C SER A 115 -17.25 -2.73 -14.51
N PHE A 116 -15.93 -2.63 -14.67
CA PHE A 116 -15.25 -1.35 -14.86
C PHE A 116 -15.74 -0.65 -16.14
N GLU A 117 -15.70 -1.34 -17.28
CA GLU A 117 -16.15 -0.80 -18.57
C GLU A 117 -17.62 -0.33 -18.53
N GLU A 118 -18.50 -1.13 -17.94
CA GLU A 118 -19.91 -0.76 -17.74
C GLU A 118 -20.06 0.47 -16.84
N THR A 119 -19.26 0.57 -15.76
CA THR A 119 -19.27 1.73 -14.86
C THR A 119 -18.80 3.00 -15.57
N PHE A 120 -17.77 2.91 -16.44
CA PHE A 120 -17.30 4.05 -17.21
C PHE A 120 -18.38 4.56 -18.17
N LYS A 121 -19.06 3.64 -18.87
CA LYS A 121 -20.18 3.97 -19.77
C LYS A 121 -21.37 4.61 -19.03
N GLU A 122 -21.83 3.99 -17.95
CA GLU A 122 -22.97 4.47 -17.15
C GLU A 122 -22.73 5.87 -16.56
N THR A 123 -21.48 6.18 -16.22
CA THR A 123 -21.12 7.46 -15.63
C THR A 123 -20.66 8.51 -16.63
N ASN A 124 -20.64 8.16 -17.93
CA ASN A 124 -20.02 8.95 -19.00
C ASN A 124 -18.60 9.42 -18.61
N TYR A 125 -17.84 8.52 -17.98
CA TYR A 125 -16.48 8.80 -17.54
C TYR A 125 -15.56 8.92 -18.75
N LYS A 126 -14.90 10.07 -18.88
CA LYS A 126 -13.92 10.33 -19.94
C LYS A 126 -12.52 9.98 -19.42
N HIS A 127 -11.88 9.02 -20.08
CA HIS A 127 -10.47 8.73 -19.83
C HIS A 127 -9.59 9.94 -20.23
N PRO A 128 -8.42 10.13 -19.59
CA PRO A 128 -7.43 11.09 -20.08
C PRO A 128 -7.07 10.80 -21.54
N GLU A 129 -6.80 11.84 -22.32
CA GLU A 129 -6.40 11.72 -23.74
C GLU A 129 -5.16 10.84 -23.92
N LYS A 130 -4.25 10.86 -22.93
CA LYS A 130 -3.04 10.05 -22.91
C LYS A 130 -2.96 9.22 -21.64
N THR A 131 -2.80 7.91 -21.83
CA THR A 131 -2.55 6.91 -20.78
C THR A 131 -1.21 6.23 -21.00
N TYR A 132 -0.66 5.61 -19.96
CA TYR A 132 0.67 5.03 -19.92
C TYR A 132 0.58 3.60 -19.36
N GLY A 133 0.71 2.62 -20.25
CA GLY A 133 0.45 1.21 -19.92
C GLY A 133 -1.04 0.91 -19.76
N GLU A 134 -1.36 -0.26 -19.23
CA GLU A 134 -2.74 -0.70 -19.03
C GLU A 134 -3.48 0.18 -18.00
N ILE A 135 -4.74 0.52 -18.28
CA ILE A 135 -5.58 1.23 -17.30
C ILE A 135 -6.24 0.28 -16.31
N ILE A 136 -6.60 -0.94 -16.72
CA ILE A 136 -7.14 -1.99 -15.85
C ILE A 136 -6.15 -3.16 -15.86
N GLU A 137 -5.44 -3.34 -14.76
CA GLU A 137 -4.40 -4.36 -14.61
C GLU A 137 -4.94 -5.55 -13.80
N ASP A 138 -4.71 -6.76 -14.32
CA ASP A 138 -4.94 -8.01 -13.60
C ASP A 138 -3.67 -8.42 -12.83
N ARG A 139 -3.78 -8.52 -11.50
CA ARG A 139 -2.71 -8.91 -10.58
C ARG A 139 -2.93 -10.31 -9.98
N GLY A 140 -3.80 -11.11 -10.58
CA GLY A 140 -4.18 -12.45 -10.12
C GLY A 140 -5.15 -12.44 -8.94
N SER A 141 -4.75 -11.85 -7.81
CA SER A 141 -5.55 -11.75 -6.58
C SER A 141 -6.26 -10.39 -6.41
N GLN A 142 -6.01 -9.46 -7.35
CA GLN A 142 -6.57 -8.12 -7.38
C GLN A 142 -6.69 -7.66 -8.84
N VAL A 143 -7.73 -6.91 -9.18
CA VAL A 143 -7.81 -6.16 -10.44
C VAL A 143 -7.80 -4.67 -10.10
N THR A 144 -6.99 -3.88 -10.80
CA THR A 144 -6.75 -2.47 -10.45
C THR A 144 -6.96 -1.56 -11.63
N PHE A 145 -7.86 -0.60 -11.48
CA PHE A 145 -7.95 0.54 -12.38
C PHE A 145 -6.97 1.65 -11.95
N SER A 146 -6.28 2.28 -12.90
CA SER A 146 -5.47 3.50 -12.72
C SER A 146 -5.80 4.50 -13.81
N VAL A 147 -6.23 5.71 -13.43
CA VAL A 147 -6.73 6.75 -14.35
C VAL A 147 -5.81 7.01 -15.54
N PHE A 148 -4.51 7.14 -15.31
CA PHE A 148 -3.52 7.45 -16.33
C PHE A 148 -2.76 6.21 -16.82
N GLY A 149 -3.19 5.00 -16.45
CA GLY A 149 -2.47 3.75 -16.68
C GLY A 149 -1.47 3.40 -15.59
N GLN A 150 -0.96 2.16 -15.61
CA GLN A 150 -0.07 1.65 -14.56
C GLN A 150 1.35 2.22 -14.61
N ASP A 151 1.83 2.60 -15.80
CA ASP A 151 3.23 2.93 -16.08
C ASP A 151 3.53 4.43 -16.08
N LEU A 152 2.54 5.29 -15.77
CA LEU A 152 2.70 6.75 -15.78
C LEU A 152 3.97 7.22 -15.05
N VAL A 153 4.19 6.73 -13.83
CA VAL A 153 5.34 7.14 -13.00
C VAL A 153 6.65 6.53 -13.51
N LYS A 154 6.59 5.32 -14.06
CA LYS A 154 7.75 4.68 -14.71
C LYS A 154 8.22 5.49 -15.92
N VAL A 155 7.28 6.01 -16.72
CA VAL A 155 7.58 6.75 -17.96
C VAL A 155 7.94 8.21 -17.70
N LEU A 156 7.22 8.89 -16.78
CA LEU A 156 7.36 10.34 -16.58
C LEU A 156 8.06 10.74 -15.28
N GLY A 157 8.43 9.79 -14.43
CA GLY A 157 9.08 10.06 -13.14
C GLY A 157 8.29 11.04 -12.27
N LYS A 158 8.95 12.14 -11.86
CA LYS A 158 8.36 13.16 -10.97
C LYS A 158 7.10 13.81 -11.57
N LYS A 159 7.11 14.11 -12.87
CA LYS A 159 5.95 14.69 -13.58
C LYS A 159 4.73 13.76 -13.50
N GLY A 160 4.95 12.44 -13.60
CA GLY A 160 3.88 11.46 -13.43
C GLY A 160 3.28 11.45 -12.01
N VAL A 161 4.10 11.67 -10.98
CA VAL A 161 3.61 11.81 -9.60
C VAL A 161 2.80 13.09 -9.42
N GLU A 162 3.26 14.21 -9.98
CA GLU A 162 2.56 15.50 -9.94
C GLU A 162 1.19 15.42 -10.63
N MET A 163 1.12 14.84 -11.83
CA MET A 163 -0.15 14.61 -12.54
C MET A 163 -1.16 13.80 -11.71
N LYS A 164 -0.69 12.77 -10.98
CA LYS A 164 -1.56 11.98 -10.08
C LYS A 164 -2.08 12.81 -8.90
N LYS A 165 -1.23 13.66 -8.31
CA LYS A 165 -1.60 14.55 -7.19
C LYS A 165 -2.64 15.58 -7.65
N GLU A 166 -2.39 16.27 -8.76
CA GLU A 166 -3.32 17.24 -9.34
C GLU A 166 -4.68 16.62 -9.68
N TRP A 167 -4.68 15.43 -10.27
CA TRP A 167 -5.91 14.73 -10.57
C TRP A 167 -6.68 14.39 -9.29
N ARG A 168 -6.01 13.86 -8.25
CA ARG A 168 -6.63 13.53 -6.96
C ARG A 168 -7.30 14.75 -6.34
N ASP A 169 -6.60 15.88 -6.31
CA ASP A 169 -7.07 17.11 -5.65
C ASP A 169 -8.35 17.65 -6.30
N LYS A 170 -8.51 17.44 -7.62
CA LYS A 170 -9.71 17.84 -8.37
C LYS A 170 -10.80 16.75 -8.39
N ASN A 171 -10.44 15.47 -8.38
CA ASN A 171 -11.33 14.36 -8.77
C ASN A 171 -11.58 13.31 -7.69
N THR A 172 -11.25 13.57 -6.42
CA THR A 172 -11.50 12.61 -5.32
C THR A 172 -12.97 12.19 -5.23
N LYS A 173 -13.92 13.14 -5.37
CA LYS A 173 -15.36 12.84 -5.36
C LYS A 173 -15.78 11.94 -6.53
N LEU A 174 -15.21 12.16 -7.72
CA LEU A 174 -15.45 11.33 -8.90
C LEU A 174 -14.94 9.90 -8.68
N LYS A 175 -13.71 9.75 -8.17
CA LYS A 175 -13.14 8.42 -7.84
C LYS A 175 -14.02 7.64 -6.86
N LEU A 176 -14.49 8.30 -5.80
CA LEU A 176 -15.39 7.71 -4.81
C LEU A 176 -16.75 7.32 -5.42
N LYS A 177 -17.29 8.14 -6.33
CA LYS A 177 -18.53 7.82 -7.07
C LYS A 177 -18.35 6.57 -7.92
N LEU A 178 -17.27 6.48 -8.71
CA LEU A 178 -16.96 5.31 -9.53
C LEU A 178 -16.83 4.05 -8.66
N ALA A 179 -16.06 4.12 -7.57
CA ALA A 179 -15.88 3.00 -6.65
C ALA A 179 -17.21 2.56 -6.02
N LYS A 180 -18.10 3.49 -5.66
CA LYS A 180 -19.42 3.18 -5.09
C LYS A 180 -20.33 2.48 -6.08
N ILE A 181 -20.35 2.90 -7.35
CA ILE A 181 -21.15 2.25 -8.40
C ILE A 181 -20.60 0.85 -8.67
N LEU A 182 -19.28 0.74 -8.82
CA LEU A 182 -18.63 -0.55 -9.04
C LEU A 182 -18.87 -1.53 -7.87
N GLN A 183 -18.87 -1.04 -6.62
CA GLN A 183 -19.19 -1.86 -5.45
C GLN A 183 -20.61 -2.41 -5.49
N LYS A 184 -21.59 -1.66 -6.02
CA LYS A 184 -22.97 -2.16 -6.19
C LYS A 184 -23.06 -3.26 -7.25
N LYS A 185 -22.26 -3.17 -8.31
CA LYS A 185 -22.20 -4.18 -9.39
C LYS A 185 -21.48 -5.46 -8.94
N LEU A 186 -20.58 -5.36 -7.97
CA LEU A 186 -19.76 -6.45 -7.46
C LEU A 186 -19.99 -6.67 -5.95
N PRO A 187 -21.21 -7.01 -5.51
CA PRO A 187 -21.57 -7.08 -4.09
C PRO A 187 -20.79 -8.15 -3.31
N ASP A 188 -20.40 -9.23 -3.99
CA ASP A 188 -19.63 -10.36 -3.49
C ASP A 188 -18.11 -10.10 -3.48
N LEU A 189 -17.67 -8.93 -3.93
CA LEU A 189 -16.28 -8.49 -3.91
C LEU A 189 -16.11 -7.23 -3.07
N GLU A 190 -14.86 -6.80 -2.96
CA GLU A 190 -14.45 -5.62 -2.20
C GLU A 190 -13.84 -4.60 -3.14
N VAL A 191 -14.41 -3.40 -3.20
CA VAL A 191 -13.96 -2.29 -4.06
C VAL A 191 -13.43 -1.16 -3.20
N ARG A 192 -12.21 -0.69 -3.50
CA ARG A 192 -11.55 0.40 -2.77
C ARG A 192 -11.09 1.50 -3.69
N ALA A 193 -11.37 2.74 -3.32
CA ALA A 193 -10.64 3.88 -3.85
C ALA A 193 -9.26 3.93 -3.19
N ALA A 194 -8.21 3.56 -3.93
CA ALA A 194 -6.84 3.43 -3.43
C ALA A 194 -5.90 4.47 -4.04
N GLY A 195 -4.82 4.78 -3.32
CA GLY A 195 -3.79 5.74 -3.74
C GLY A 195 -4.35 7.07 -4.25
N TYR A 196 -3.64 7.69 -5.19
CA TYR A 196 -4.09 8.95 -5.78
C TYR A 196 -5.15 8.73 -6.87
N THR A 197 -4.91 7.79 -7.78
CA THR A 197 -5.66 7.65 -9.04
C THR A 197 -6.20 6.24 -9.27
N SER A 198 -6.29 5.39 -8.25
CA SER A 198 -6.58 3.97 -8.42
C SER A 198 -7.89 3.51 -7.76
N ILE A 199 -8.50 2.49 -8.36
CA ILE A 199 -9.59 1.73 -7.77
C ILE A 199 -9.19 0.25 -7.80
N ASP A 200 -9.10 -0.37 -6.64
CA ASP A 200 -8.71 -1.76 -6.47
C ASP A 200 -9.95 -2.63 -6.22
N VAL A 201 -9.98 -3.82 -6.82
CA VAL A 201 -11.02 -4.83 -6.59
C VAL A 201 -10.38 -6.14 -6.16
N THR A 202 -10.79 -6.66 -5.00
CA THR A 202 -10.25 -7.87 -4.37
C THR A 202 -11.38 -8.80 -3.90
N GLN A 203 -11.02 -9.98 -3.38
CA GLN A 203 -11.97 -10.86 -2.67
C GLN A 203 -12.64 -10.10 -1.51
N LYS A 204 -13.89 -10.47 -1.18
CA LYS A 204 -14.64 -9.83 -0.10
C LYS A 204 -13.84 -9.76 1.21
N GLY A 205 -13.87 -8.59 1.85
CA GLY A 205 -13.23 -8.39 3.15
C GLY A 205 -11.70 -8.29 3.12
N VAL A 206 -11.05 -8.26 1.95
CA VAL A 206 -9.62 -8.00 1.83
C VAL A 206 -9.37 -6.49 1.94
N ASP A 207 -9.10 -6.03 3.16
CA ASP A 207 -8.66 -4.69 3.55
C ASP A 207 -7.32 -4.66 4.29
N LYS A 208 -6.86 -3.46 4.68
CA LYS A 208 -5.69 -3.32 5.56
C LYS A 208 -5.90 -4.00 6.92
N ALA A 209 -7.14 -4.07 7.43
CA ALA A 209 -7.45 -4.81 8.64
C ALA A 209 -7.24 -6.32 8.46
N TYR A 210 -7.65 -6.86 7.32
CA TYR A 210 -7.43 -8.23 6.90
C TYR A 210 -5.94 -8.50 6.75
N GLY A 211 -5.19 -7.60 6.11
CA GLY A 211 -3.75 -7.74 6.01
C GLY A 211 -3.04 -7.77 7.36
N LEU A 212 -3.44 -6.92 8.31
CA LEU A 212 -2.94 -7.00 9.69
C LEU A 212 -3.30 -8.32 10.37
N ARG A 213 -4.51 -8.85 10.16
CA ARG A 213 -4.88 -10.20 10.64
C ARG A 213 -4.02 -11.30 10.01
N GLN A 214 -3.68 -11.19 8.72
CA GLN A 214 -2.77 -12.13 8.06
C GLN A 214 -1.35 -12.01 8.62
N ILE A 215 -0.85 -10.79 8.83
CA ILE A 215 0.45 -10.54 9.48
C ILE A 215 0.48 -11.19 10.86
N LYS A 216 -0.54 -10.97 11.70
CA LYS A 216 -0.66 -11.63 13.02
C LYS A 216 -0.65 -13.15 12.90
N LYS A 217 -1.45 -13.70 11.99
CA LYS A 217 -1.58 -15.16 11.76
C LYS A 217 -0.23 -15.79 11.36
N HIS A 218 0.45 -15.20 10.39
CA HIS A 218 1.66 -15.80 9.79
C HIS A 218 2.94 -15.51 10.57
N LEU A 219 3.00 -14.40 11.31
CA LEU A 219 4.19 -14.04 12.08
C LEU A 219 4.10 -14.40 13.57
N GLY A 220 2.91 -14.74 14.07
CA GLY A 220 2.67 -15.06 15.48
C GLY A 220 2.83 -13.86 16.44
N ILE A 221 2.86 -12.63 15.90
CA ILE A 221 3.03 -11.41 16.70
C ILE A 221 1.65 -10.83 17.01
N PRO A 222 1.31 -10.51 18.27
CA PRO A 222 0.02 -9.90 18.59
C PRO A 222 -0.02 -8.40 18.24
N PHE A 223 -1.23 -7.83 18.06
CA PHE A 223 -1.39 -6.40 17.76
C PHE A 223 -0.80 -5.47 18.84
N SER A 224 -0.76 -5.92 20.10
CA SER A 224 -0.12 -5.21 21.21
C SER A 224 1.40 -5.03 21.01
N GLU A 225 2.04 -5.82 20.14
CA GLU A 225 3.47 -5.74 19.82
C GLU A 225 3.73 -5.17 18.42
N MET A 226 2.68 -4.73 17.72
CA MET A 226 2.75 -4.13 16.40
C MET A 226 2.53 -2.62 16.42
N LEU A 227 3.11 -1.95 15.43
CA LEU A 227 2.76 -0.60 15.05
C LEU A 227 2.49 -0.53 13.55
N PHE A 228 1.34 0.01 13.15
CA PHE A 228 1.05 0.34 11.77
C PHE A 228 1.38 1.80 11.47
N VAL A 229 2.03 2.07 10.34
CA VAL A 229 2.39 3.40 9.86
C VAL A 229 1.83 3.57 8.45
N GLY A 230 1.07 4.63 8.21
CA GLY A 230 0.45 4.89 6.91
C GLY A 230 0.07 6.35 6.71
N ASP A 231 -0.14 6.77 5.46
CA ASP A 231 -0.51 8.15 5.11
C ASP A 231 -2.01 8.38 5.05
N ALA A 232 -2.79 7.31 4.84
CA ALA A 232 -4.23 7.38 4.63
C ALA A 232 -5.07 6.99 5.86
N LEU A 233 -4.59 7.31 7.07
CA LEU A 233 -5.27 7.03 8.36
C LEU A 233 -6.39 8.04 8.69
N PHE A 234 -7.27 8.31 7.73
CA PHE A 234 -8.43 9.19 7.88
C PHE A 234 -9.68 8.54 7.29
N LYS A 235 -10.88 8.97 7.70
CA LYS A 235 -12.15 8.38 7.23
C LYS A 235 -12.22 8.39 5.70
N GLY A 236 -12.33 7.20 5.10
CA GLY A 236 -12.36 7.00 3.65
C GLY A 236 -10.99 6.72 3.00
N GLY A 237 -9.88 6.86 3.73
CA GLY A 237 -8.56 6.39 3.31
C GLY A 237 -8.45 4.86 3.40
N ASN A 238 -7.57 4.27 2.59
CA ASN A 238 -7.36 2.82 2.54
C ASN A 238 -6.74 2.27 3.83
N ASP A 239 -5.93 3.05 4.54
CA ASP A 239 -5.31 2.65 5.81
C ASP A 239 -6.24 2.78 7.02
N TYR A 240 -7.36 3.51 6.89
CA TYR A 240 -8.32 3.70 7.99
C TYR A 240 -8.82 2.39 8.59
N ALA A 241 -8.88 1.31 7.80
CA ALA A 241 -9.25 -0.02 8.26
C ALA A 241 -8.29 -0.56 9.34
N ALA A 242 -7.03 -0.14 9.36
CA ALA A 242 -6.04 -0.56 10.37
C ALA A 242 -6.51 -0.21 11.79
N LEU A 243 -7.12 0.96 11.98
CA LEU A 243 -7.62 1.42 13.28
C LEU A 243 -8.64 0.47 13.90
N LYS A 244 -9.41 -0.24 13.06
CA LYS A 244 -10.46 -1.17 13.51
C LYS A 244 -9.90 -2.45 14.11
N THR A 245 -8.61 -2.72 13.97
CA THR A 245 -7.99 -3.95 14.49
C THR A 245 -7.53 -3.82 15.94
N GLY A 246 -7.45 -2.60 16.48
CA GLY A 246 -6.83 -2.31 17.77
C GLY A 246 -5.29 -2.28 17.74
N VAL A 247 -4.66 -2.38 16.56
CA VAL A 247 -3.22 -2.15 16.42
C VAL A 247 -2.89 -0.68 16.69
N GLY A 248 -1.73 -0.42 17.31
CA GLY A 248 -1.23 0.95 17.40
C GLY A 248 -1.01 1.52 15.99
N CYS A 249 -1.49 2.72 15.72
CA CYS A 249 -1.38 3.36 14.41
C CYS A 249 -0.69 4.72 14.53
N VAL A 250 0.19 5.04 13.58
CA VAL A 250 0.83 6.35 13.44
C VAL A 250 0.62 6.85 12.03
N ALA A 251 0.01 8.05 11.91
CA ALA A 251 -0.17 8.70 10.62
C ALA A 251 1.07 9.50 10.24
N VAL A 252 1.48 9.39 8.98
CA VAL A 252 2.54 10.22 8.37
C VAL A 252 1.97 10.97 7.18
N LYS A 253 2.58 12.08 6.77
CA LYS A 253 2.16 12.83 5.56
C LYS A 253 2.89 12.38 4.29
N GLY A 254 3.93 11.56 4.43
CA GLY A 254 4.86 11.25 3.36
C GLY A 254 6.12 10.54 3.82
N PRO A 255 6.99 10.16 2.86
CA PRO A 255 8.29 9.55 3.12
C PRO A 255 9.15 10.32 4.12
N GLU A 256 9.21 11.65 4.02
CA GLU A 256 10.03 12.47 4.92
C GLU A 256 9.62 12.38 6.39
N GLU A 257 8.32 12.24 6.67
CA GLU A 257 7.83 12.06 8.05
C GLU A 257 8.04 10.62 8.52
N ALA A 258 7.90 9.63 7.62
CA ALA A 258 8.25 8.24 7.91
C ALA A 258 9.75 8.09 8.26
N LYS A 259 10.66 8.79 7.56
CA LYS A 259 12.10 8.80 7.90
C LYS A 259 12.35 9.32 9.31
N LYS A 260 11.71 10.44 9.68
CA LYS A 260 11.82 11.01 11.04
C LYS A 260 11.32 10.02 12.09
N LEU A 261 10.18 9.37 11.82
CA LEU A 261 9.62 8.32 12.67
C LEU A 261 10.59 7.14 12.83
N ILE A 262 11.23 6.69 11.76
CA ILE A 262 12.23 5.60 11.81
C ILE A 262 13.43 6.00 12.67
N LYS A 263 13.98 7.21 12.51
CA LYS A 263 15.08 7.73 13.34
C LYS A 263 14.75 7.71 14.82
N LEU A 264 13.52 8.08 15.18
CA LEU A 264 13.06 8.03 16.56
C LEU A 264 12.96 6.60 17.11
N PHE A 265 12.58 5.59 16.30
CA PHE A 265 12.65 4.19 16.73
C PHE A 265 14.07 3.70 17.00
N MET A 266 15.08 4.35 16.40
CA MET A 266 16.48 4.00 16.59
C MET A 266 17.12 4.71 17.79
N GLY A 267 16.43 5.67 18.42
CA GLY A 267 16.99 6.54 19.46
C GLY A 267 17.83 7.70 18.91
N GLU A 268 17.86 7.88 17.59
CA GLU A 268 18.55 8.99 16.91
C GLU A 268 17.62 10.22 16.94
N SER A 269 17.49 10.88 18.11
CA SER A 269 16.79 12.16 18.21
C SER A 269 17.80 13.28 17.94
N LYS A 270 17.59 14.05 16.87
CA LYS A 270 18.21 15.39 16.72
C LYS A 270 17.33 16.43 17.39
#